data_AF-A0A914QDV0-F1
#
_entry.id   AF-A0A914QDV0-F1
#
_cell.length_a   1.000
_cell.length_b   1.000
_cell.length_c   1.000
_cell.angle_alpha   90.00
_cell.angle_beta   90.00
_cell.angle_gamma   90.00
#
_symmetry.space_group_name_H-M   'P 1'
#
loop_
_entity.id
_entity.type
_entity.pdbx_description
1 polymer ?
#
loop_
_entity_poly.entity_id
_entity_poly.type
_entity_poly.pdbx_seq_one_letter_code
_entity_poly.pdbx_strand_id
1 'polypeptide(L)'
;MFTGGEMAISTFTGPGEVLIAPPIWGDIIPLQLNGSNQWKVDRDNFLAFSDGVIKETKSQGLGKAMFSGEGLFIHHISGVGVFFIHSLGAIVERHLQPNEQWIVDNGHLVAWNCAYLIEKASSGGIMSNMLSGEGLVCRFTGPGTVYIQTRNPESLSAWIKGHVGTA
;
A
#
# COMPACT_ATOMS: atom_id res chain seq x y z
N MET A 1 9.76 18.19 -0.34
CA MET A 1 10.17 18.28 1.08
C MET A 1 10.92 17.00 1.40
N PHE A 2 12.24 17.06 1.30
CA PHE A 2 13.14 15.93 1.55
C PHE A 2 13.54 15.93 3.03
N THR A 3 12.77 15.24 3.87
CA THR A 3 13.22 14.76 5.18
C THR A 3 12.45 13.49 5.47
N GLY A 4 13.16 12.36 5.57
CA GLY A 4 12.62 11.09 6.04
C GLY A 4 12.18 11.19 7.50
N GLY A 5 11.06 11.87 7.74
CA GLY A 5 10.37 11.80 9.02
C GLY A 5 9.88 10.37 9.19
N GLU A 6 10.42 9.68 10.19
CA GLU A 6 9.68 8.59 10.80
C GLU A 6 8.26 9.09 11.06
N MET A 7 7.25 8.39 10.52
CA MET A 7 5.88 8.61 10.98
C MET A 7 5.89 8.35 12.48
N ALA A 8 5.51 9.35 13.28
CA ALA A 8 5.51 9.28 14.73
C ALA A 8 4.63 8.12 15.18
N ILE A 9 5.23 6.98 15.53
CA ILE A 9 4.54 5.88 16.19
C ILE A 9 4.36 6.30 17.65
N SER A 10 3.10 6.36 18.10
CA SER A 10 2.80 6.51 19.52
C SER A 10 2.57 5.14 20.13
N THR A 11 3.27 4.85 21.22
CA THR A 11 3.14 3.58 21.94
C THR A 11 2.23 3.77 23.15
N PHE A 12 1.15 2.98 23.23
CA PHE A 12 0.22 2.97 24.34
C PHE A 12 0.38 1.66 25.13
N THR A 13 0.55 1.74 26.45
CA THR A 13 0.73 0.57 27.33
C THR A 13 -0.08 0.72 28.63
N GLY A 14 -0.36 -0.41 29.28
CA GLY A 14 -1.14 -0.46 30.53
C GLY A 14 -2.62 -0.84 30.33
N PRO A 15 -3.37 -0.99 31.42
CA PRO A 15 -4.80 -1.34 31.35
C PRO A 15 -5.61 -0.15 30.82
N GLY A 16 -6.47 -0.40 29.83
CA GLY A 16 -7.34 0.61 29.25
C GLY A 16 -7.83 0.22 27.86
N GLU A 17 -8.55 1.15 27.23
CA GLU A 17 -9.04 1.02 25.86
C GLU A 17 -8.47 2.16 25.01
N VAL A 18 -8.04 1.84 23.79
CA VAL A 18 -7.57 2.81 22.79
C VAL A 18 -8.44 2.68 21.56
N LEU A 19 -9.08 3.77 21.16
CA LEU A 19 -9.82 3.87 19.91
C LEU A 19 -8.92 4.53 18.85
N ILE A 20 -8.76 3.86 17.71
CA ILE A 20 -7.90 4.30 16.61
C ILE A 20 -8.76 4.40 15.35
N ALA A 21 -8.59 5.49 14.60
CA ALA A 21 -9.25 5.69 13.32
C ALA A 21 -8.23 6.16 12.26
N PRO A 22 -8.36 5.70 11.00
CA PRO A 22 -7.55 6.21 9.91
C PRO A 22 -7.90 7.67 9.59
N PRO A 23 -6.95 8.44 9.00
CA PRO A 23 -7.19 9.84 8.63
C PRO A 23 -8.08 9.99 7.40
N ILE A 24 -8.34 8.89 6.70
CA ILE A 24 -9.13 8.82 5.47
C ILE A 24 -10.28 7.85 5.64
N TRP A 25 -11.35 8.06 4.88
CA TRP A 25 -12.52 7.17 4.89
C TRP A 25 -12.21 5.88 4.14
N GLY A 26 -12.57 4.75 4.74
CA GLY A 26 -12.44 3.45 4.15
C GLY A 26 -12.50 2.34 5.19
N ASP A 27 -12.12 1.14 4.77
CA ASP A 27 -12.13 -0.04 5.62
C ASP A 27 -10.86 -0.13 6.47
N ILE A 28 -10.96 -0.84 7.60
CA ILE A 28 -9.85 -1.26 8.45
C ILE A 28 -9.84 -2.79 8.50
N ILE A 29 -8.69 -3.42 8.24
CA ILE A 29 -8.55 -4.88 8.28
C ILE A 29 -7.43 -5.28 9.26
N PRO A 30 -7.71 -6.15 10.24
CA PRO A 30 -6.67 -6.77 11.06
C PRO A 30 -6.01 -7.93 10.33
N LEU A 31 -4.68 -7.99 10.37
CA LEU A 31 -3.86 -9.06 9.81
C LEU A 31 -2.99 -9.69 10.89
N GLN A 32 -3.10 -11.01 11.02
CA GLN A 32 -2.38 -11.77 12.04
C GLN A 32 -1.00 -12.22 11.53
N LEU A 33 -0.01 -12.11 12.40
CA LEU A 33 1.34 -12.62 12.24
C LEU A 33 1.62 -13.70 13.29
N ASN A 34 2.24 -14.77 12.84
CA ASN A 34 2.60 -15.95 13.62
C ASN A 34 4.11 -16.23 13.61
N GLY A 35 4.93 -15.32 13.09
CA GLY A 35 6.37 -15.47 12.94
C GLY A 35 6.83 -16.12 11.63
N SER A 36 5.97 -16.86 10.92
CA SER A 36 6.32 -17.48 9.63
C SER A 36 5.97 -16.62 8.42
N ASN A 37 4.97 -15.74 8.58
CA ASN A 37 4.41 -14.96 7.48
C ASN A 37 4.91 -13.52 7.55
N GLN A 38 5.02 -12.87 6.39
CA GLN A 38 5.42 -11.48 6.27
C GLN A 38 4.53 -10.76 5.26
N TRP A 39 4.31 -9.47 5.50
CA TRP A 39 3.52 -8.61 4.64
C TRP A 39 4.32 -7.43 4.15
N LYS A 40 3.95 -6.96 2.96
CA LYS A 40 4.36 -5.69 2.39
C LYS A 40 3.13 -4.81 2.43
N VAL A 41 3.24 -3.60 2.96
CA VAL A 41 2.13 -2.66 3.11
C VAL A 41 2.57 -1.34 2.48
N ASP A 42 1.71 -0.73 1.69
CA ASP A 42 1.93 0.63 1.24
C ASP A 42 2.06 1.57 2.46
N ARG A 43 2.95 2.57 2.37
CA ARG A 43 3.21 3.47 3.50
C ARG A 43 1.93 4.06 4.07
N ASP A 44 1.05 4.55 3.19
CA ASP A 44 -0.08 5.39 3.58
C ASP A 44 -1.30 4.56 4.00
N ASN A 45 -1.16 3.23 4.00
CA ASN A 45 -2.19 2.27 4.37
C ASN A 45 -1.93 1.55 5.70
N PHE A 46 -0.84 1.88 6.39
CA PHE A 46 -0.52 1.30 7.70
C PHE A 46 -1.19 2.07 8.84
N LEU A 47 -1.98 1.39 9.69
CA LEU A 47 -2.70 2.05 10.80
C LEU A 47 -2.02 1.85 12.16
N ALA A 48 -1.93 0.61 12.62
CA ALA A 48 -1.51 0.28 13.99
C ALA A 48 -0.99 -1.16 14.08
N PHE A 49 -0.33 -1.51 15.19
CA PHE A 49 0.18 -2.86 15.43
C PHE A 49 0.33 -3.15 16.93
N SER A 50 0.21 -4.42 17.30
CA SER A 50 0.49 -4.89 18.65
C SER A 50 1.98 -5.02 18.91
N ASP A 51 2.35 -5.11 20.18
CA ASP A 51 3.69 -5.54 20.58
C ASP A 51 4.07 -6.89 19.91
N GLY A 52 5.37 -7.07 19.62
CA GLY A 52 5.91 -8.22 18.90
C GLY A 52 5.85 -8.14 17.37
N VAL A 53 5.13 -7.18 16.79
CA VAL A 53 5.17 -6.90 15.35
C VAL A 53 6.34 -5.97 15.02
N ILE A 54 7.09 -6.33 13.98
CA ILE A 54 8.26 -5.61 13.49
C ILE A 54 7.89 -4.90 12.18
N LYS A 55 8.03 -3.58 12.16
CA LYS A 55 7.82 -2.71 10.98
C LYS A 55 9.16 -2.17 10.50
N GLU A 56 9.60 -2.62 9.33
CA GLU A 56 10.78 -2.08 8.64
C GLU A 56 10.35 -1.22 7.46
N THR A 57 10.85 0.00 7.35
CA THR A 57 10.62 0.84 6.16
C THR A 57 11.79 0.64 5.20
N LYS A 58 11.51 0.08 4.01
CA LYS A 58 12.50 0.00 2.94
C LYS A 58 12.10 0.98 1.84
N SER A 59 12.94 2.00 1.59
CA SER A 59 12.84 2.75 0.35
C SER A 59 13.25 1.81 -0.79
N GLN A 60 12.37 1.57 -1.76
CA GLN A 60 12.79 1.02 -3.05
C GLN A 60 13.89 1.93 -3.59
N GLY A 61 15.10 1.40 -3.79
CA GLY A 61 16.30 2.21 -4.05
C GLY A 61 16.09 3.27 -5.14
N LEU A 62 16.78 4.41 -4.98
CA LEU A 62 16.71 5.62 -5.83
C LEU A 62 16.59 5.33 -7.34
N GLY A 63 17.22 4.26 -7.86
CA GLY A 63 17.15 3.89 -9.28
C GLY A 63 15.78 3.42 -9.78
N LYS A 64 14.89 2.91 -8.92
CA LYS A 64 13.52 2.51 -9.28
C LYS A 64 12.48 3.61 -9.01
N ALA A 65 12.72 4.44 -7.99
CA ALA A 65 11.86 5.58 -7.63
C ALA A 65 11.95 6.77 -8.62
N MET A 66 13.05 6.88 -9.37
CA MET A 66 13.26 7.96 -10.34
C MET A 66 12.43 7.84 -11.64
N PHE A 67 11.66 6.76 -11.82
CA PHE A 67 10.83 6.57 -13.02
C PHE A 67 9.36 6.99 -12.87
N SER A 68 8.88 7.28 -11.65
CA SER A 68 7.46 7.62 -11.38
C SER A 68 7.22 8.99 -10.76
N GLY A 69 8.23 9.69 -10.25
CA GLY A 69 8.02 10.94 -9.49
C GLY A 69 7.44 10.72 -8.08
N GLU A 70 6.72 9.63 -7.87
CA GLU A 70 6.33 9.08 -6.57
C GLU A 70 7.10 7.77 -6.31
N GLY A 71 8.03 7.77 -5.36
CA GLY A 71 8.67 6.53 -4.94
C GLY A 71 7.64 5.64 -4.23
N LEU A 72 7.52 4.37 -4.63
CA LEU A 72 6.74 3.41 -3.85
C LEU A 72 7.50 3.10 -2.55
N PHE A 73 6.97 3.56 -1.43
CA PHE A 73 7.54 3.28 -0.12
C PHE A 73 6.75 2.18 0.55
N ILE A 74 7.43 1.08 0.83
CA ILE A 74 6.80 -0.14 1.34
C ILE A 74 7.30 -0.39 2.75
N HIS A 75 6.36 -0.63 3.65
CA HIS A 75 6.64 -1.22 4.94
C HIS A 75 6.69 -2.74 4.82
N HIS A 76 7.78 -3.34 5.29
CA HIS A 76 7.90 -4.76 5.52
C HIS A 76 7.45 -5.05 6.95
N ILE A 77 6.41 -5.87 7.09
CA ILE A 77 5.79 -6.21 8.36
C ILE A 77 6.03 -7.69 8.66
N SER A 78 6.57 -7.98 9.84
CA SER A 78 6.91 -9.35 10.29
C SER A 78 6.79 -9.48 11.81
N GLY A 79 7.19 -10.61 12.39
CA GLY A 79 7.11 -10.85 13.84
C GLY A 79 5.87 -11.65 14.22
N VAL A 80 5.39 -11.46 15.45
CA VAL A 80 4.23 -12.17 16.03
C VAL A 80 3.28 -11.16 16.65
N GLY A 81 1.99 -11.23 16.31
CA GLY A 81 1.00 -10.27 16.78
C GLY A 81 -0.01 -9.92 15.70
N VAL A 82 -0.71 -8.79 15.87
CA VAL A 82 -1.68 -8.27 14.90
C VAL A 82 -1.23 -6.90 14.43
N PHE A 83 -1.40 -6.62 13.14
CA PHE A 83 -1.30 -5.26 12.60
C PHE A 83 -2.57 -4.92 11.82
N PHE A 84 -2.83 -3.63 11.70
CA PHE A 84 -4.04 -3.10 11.09
C PHE A 84 -3.64 -2.29 9.87
N ILE A 85 -4.30 -2.59 8.75
CA ILE A 85 -4.23 -1.79 7.54
C ILE A 85 -5.53 -1.00 7.37
N HIS A 86 -5.46 0.12 6.68
CA HIS A 86 -6.64 0.88 6.27
C HIS A 86 -6.58 1.19 4.77
N SER A 87 -7.66 1.75 4.23
CA SER A 87 -7.80 2.04 2.81
C SER A 87 -8.49 3.38 2.55
N LEU A 88 -8.40 3.85 1.31
CA LEU A 88 -9.33 4.83 0.75
C LEU A 88 -10.48 4.11 0.04
N GLY A 89 -11.68 4.21 0.58
CA GLY A 89 -12.84 3.42 0.12
C GLY A 89 -12.82 1.98 0.62
N ALA A 90 -13.47 1.08 -0.11
CA ALA A 90 -13.54 -0.33 0.27
C ALA A 90 -12.24 -1.08 -0.03
N ILE A 91 -11.93 -2.11 0.79
CA ILE A 91 -10.89 -3.11 0.53
C ILE A 91 -11.43 -4.24 -0.33
N VAL A 92 -10.64 -4.66 -1.32
CA VAL A 92 -10.86 -5.89 -2.08
C VAL A 92 -9.69 -6.83 -1.80
N GLU A 93 -10.01 -8.00 -1.27
CA GLU A 93 -9.07 -9.09 -1.03
C GLU A 93 -9.06 -10.07 -2.20
N ARG A 94 -7.86 -10.45 -2.65
CA ARG A 94 -7.70 -11.52 -3.63
C ARG A 94 -6.63 -12.51 -3.19
N HIS A 95 -7.01 -13.78 -3.11
CA HIS A 95 -6.10 -14.90 -2.97
C HIS A 95 -5.64 -15.38 -4.34
N LEU A 96 -4.33 -15.38 -4.57
CA LEU A 96 -3.71 -15.89 -5.78
C LEU A 96 -3.24 -17.32 -5.56
N GLN A 97 -3.67 -18.21 -6.46
CA GLN A 97 -3.17 -19.59 -6.49
C GLN A 97 -1.71 -19.64 -6.98
N PRO A 98 -0.99 -20.76 -6.78
CA PRO A 98 0.36 -20.90 -7.33
C PRO A 98 0.42 -20.60 -8.82
N ASN A 99 1.33 -19.71 -9.23
CA ASN A 99 1.50 -19.21 -10.60
C ASN A 99 0.35 -18.35 -11.17
N GLU A 100 -0.72 -18.10 -10.41
CA GLU A 100 -1.73 -17.13 -10.81
C GLU A 100 -1.10 -15.73 -10.80
N GLN A 101 -1.30 -14.98 -11.88
CA GLN A 101 -0.84 -13.60 -12.01
C GLN A 101 -2.00 -12.63 -11.90
N TRP A 102 -1.74 -11.51 -11.23
CA TRP A 102 -2.67 -10.39 -11.19
C TRP A 102 -1.91 -9.07 -11.29
N ILE A 103 -2.32 -8.22 -12.24
CA ILE A 103 -1.72 -6.90 -12.45
C ILE A 103 -2.66 -5.87 -11.82
N VAL A 104 -2.09 -4.98 -11.01
CA VAL A 104 -2.83 -3.92 -10.33
C VAL A 104 -2.11 -2.59 -10.53
N ASP A 105 -2.88 -1.53 -10.76
CA ASP A 105 -2.38 -0.15 -10.71
C ASP A 105 -1.77 0.15 -9.33
N ASN A 106 -0.62 0.80 -9.33
CA ASN A 106 0.14 1.15 -8.13
C ASN A 106 -0.68 2.01 -7.15
N GLY A 107 -1.52 2.94 -7.65
CA GLY A 107 -2.32 3.82 -6.78
C GLY A 107 -3.45 3.14 -6.01
N HIS A 108 -3.65 1.84 -6.25
CA HIS A 108 -4.67 1.02 -5.59
C HIS A 108 -4.09 0.00 -4.60
N LEU A 109 -2.78 -0.08 -4.44
CA LEU A 109 -2.15 -1.07 -3.57
C LEU A 109 -2.35 -0.73 -2.09
N VAL A 110 -2.61 -1.76 -1.28
CA VAL A 110 -2.75 -1.62 0.17
C VAL A 110 -1.76 -2.53 0.88
N ALA A 111 -1.87 -3.85 0.68
CA ALA A 111 -0.98 -4.82 1.31
C ALA A 111 -0.91 -6.14 0.53
N TRP A 112 0.22 -6.85 0.59
CA TRP A 112 0.38 -8.15 -0.06
C TRP A 112 1.45 -9.02 0.60
N ASN A 113 1.33 -10.34 0.47
CA ASN A 113 2.34 -11.29 0.97
C ASN A 113 2.97 -12.19 -0.12
N CYS A 114 2.59 -12.03 -1.38
CA CYS A 114 3.13 -12.80 -2.50
C CYS A 114 4.35 -12.14 -3.17
N ALA A 115 4.84 -12.78 -4.24
CA ALA A 115 5.85 -12.21 -5.12
C ALA A 115 5.24 -11.09 -5.98
N TYR A 116 6.05 -10.07 -6.30
CA TYR A 116 5.62 -8.96 -7.13
C TYR A 116 6.77 -8.37 -7.96
N LEU A 117 6.43 -7.78 -9.09
CA LEU A 117 7.33 -7.02 -9.96
C LEU A 117 6.67 -5.70 -10.35
N ILE A 118 7.40 -4.60 -10.17
CA ILE A 118 6.98 -3.28 -10.66
C ILE A 118 7.37 -3.19 -12.13
N GLU A 119 6.40 -2.88 -12.99
CA GLU A 119 6.55 -2.78 -14.43
C GLU A 119 5.95 -1.47 -14.94
N LYS A 120 6.45 -0.96 -16.06
CA LYS A 120 5.72 0.07 -16.81
C LYS A 120 4.50 -0.59 -17.44
N ALA A 121 3.34 0.07 -17.34
CA ALA A 121 2.11 -0.39 -18.00
C ALA A 121 2.28 -0.63 -19.52
N SER A 122 3.33 -0.05 -20.12
CA SER A 122 3.62 -0.02 -21.55
C SER A 122 4.31 -1.26 -22.15
N SER A 123 4.60 -2.32 -21.39
CA SER A 123 5.38 -3.47 -21.90
C SER A 123 4.64 -4.31 -22.96
N GLY A 124 3.39 -3.97 -23.30
CA GLY A 124 2.56 -4.64 -24.31
C GLY A 124 2.46 -4.00 -25.72
N GLY A 125 3.15 -2.89 -25.99
CA GLY A 125 3.23 -2.30 -27.34
C GLY A 125 2.31 -1.11 -27.65
N ILE A 126 2.84 -0.27 -28.55
CA ILE A 126 2.34 0.88 -29.32
C ILE A 126 1.01 1.53 -28.86
N MET A 127 1.12 2.75 -28.28
CA MET A 127 0.05 3.72 -27.97
C MET A 127 -0.74 3.51 -26.67
N SER A 128 -0.14 3.84 -25.52
CA SER A 128 -0.95 4.22 -24.33
C SER A 128 -0.25 5.18 -23.35
N ASN A 129 1.07 5.36 -23.46
CA ASN A 129 1.93 6.03 -22.46
C ASN A 129 1.60 7.48 -22.09
N MET A 130 0.62 8.12 -22.71
CA MET A 130 0.22 9.51 -22.41
C MET A 130 -1.29 9.69 -22.20
N LEU A 131 -2.09 8.63 -22.33
CA LEU A 131 -3.55 8.71 -22.27
C LEU A 131 -4.15 8.08 -21.01
N SER A 132 -3.48 7.12 -20.34
CA SER A 132 -3.99 6.54 -19.08
C SER A 132 -3.56 7.29 -17.82
N GLY A 133 -2.42 7.98 -17.83
CA GLY A 133 -1.86 8.62 -16.62
C GLY A 133 -1.26 7.64 -15.60
N GLU A 134 -1.45 6.33 -15.79
CA GLU A 134 -1.00 5.25 -14.91
C GLU A 134 0.45 4.85 -15.24
N GLY A 135 1.43 5.55 -14.65
CA GLY A 135 2.84 5.42 -15.00
C GLY A 135 3.49 4.05 -14.70
N LEU A 136 3.04 3.36 -13.65
CA LEU A 136 3.58 2.07 -13.18
C LEU A 136 2.47 1.14 -12.67
N VAL A 137 2.66 -0.16 -12.87
CA VAL A 137 1.79 -1.22 -12.35
C VAL A 137 2.60 -2.25 -11.55
N CYS A 138 1.93 -2.96 -10.64
CA CYS A 138 2.49 -4.10 -9.92
C CYS A 138 1.89 -5.40 -10.47
N ARG A 139 2.75 -6.28 -10.99
CA ARG A 139 2.39 -7.67 -11.32
C ARG A 139 2.67 -8.54 -10.11
N PHE A 140 1.62 -9.13 -9.55
CA PHE A 140 1.69 -10.14 -8.49
C PHE A 140 1.70 -11.54 -9.07
N THR A 141 2.42 -12.44 -8.43
CA THR A 141 2.42 -13.87 -8.74
C THR A 141 2.22 -14.67 -7.46
N GLY A 142 1.21 -15.53 -7.43
CA GLY A 142 0.90 -16.38 -6.29
C GLY A 142 1.93 -17.51 -6.07
N PRO A 143 1.85 -18.20 -4.91
CA PRO A 143 0.75 -18.13 -3.95
C PRO A 143 0.82 -16.91 -3.02
N GLY A 144 -0.35 -16.44 -2.58
CA GLY A 144 -0.49 -15.44 -1.52
C GLY A 144 -1.75 -14.59 -1.67
N THR A 145 -1.83 -13.51 -0.93
CA THR A 145 -2.96 -12.58 -0.88
C THR A 145 -2.49 -11.19 -1.25
N VAL A 146 -3.35 -10.46 -1.96
CA VAL A 146 -3.21 -9.05 -2.29
C VAL A 146 -4.48 -8.33 -1.86
N TYR A 147 -4.33 -7.25 -1.08
CA TYR A 147 -5.36 -6.29 -0.73
C TYR A 147 -5.17 -5.03 -1.57
N ILE A 148 -6.26 -4.59 -2.19
CA ILE A 148 -6.34 -3.33 -2.93
C ILE A 148 -7.45 -2.46 -2.36
N GLN A 149 -7.38 -1.16 -2.64
CA GLN A 149 -8.44 -0.22 -2.31
C GLN A 149 -9.21 0.19 -3.56
N THR A 150 -10.50 0.49 -3.42
CA THR A 150 -11.38 0.82 -4.56
C THR A 150 -11.19 2.24 -5.11
N ARG A 151 -10.41 3.09 -4.43
CA ARG A 151 -10.19 4.49 -4.82
C ARG A 151 -8.71 4.82 -4.86
N ASN A 152 -8.31 5.53 -5.91
CA ASN A 152 -6.97 6.07 -6.06
C ASN A 152 -6.91 7.49 -5.46
N PRO A 153 -6.01 7.76 -4.49
CA PRO A 153 -5.87 9.08 -3.86
C PRO A 153 -5.53 10.21 -4.84
N GLU A 154 -4.68 9.94 -5.85
CA GLU A 154 -4.33 10.93 -6.88
C GLU A 154 -5.53 11.25 -7.76
N SER A 155 -6.27 10.23 -8.20
CA SER A 155 -7.48 10.44 -9.02
C SER A 155 -8.55 11.21 -8.23
N LEU A 156 -8.71 10.92 -6.94
CA LEU A 156 -9.62 11.66 -6.06
C LEU A 156 -9.15 13.11 -5.90
N SER A 157 -7.85 13.33 -5.65
CA SER A 157 -7.27 14.67 -5.53
C SER A 157 -7.45 15.50 -6.79
N ALA A 158 -7.21 14.92 -7.96
CA ALA A 158 -7.44 15.56 -9.26
C ALA A 158 -8.92 15.91 -9.46
N TRP A 159 -9.83 14.99 -9.12
CA TRP A 159 -11.28 15.25 -9.19
C TRP A 159 -11.69 16.41 -8.28
N ILE A 160 -11.22 16.43 -7.03
CA ILE A 160 -11.50 17.52 -6.07
C ILE A 160 -10.97 18.86 -6.61
N LYS A 161 -9.72 18.92 -7.08
CA LYS A 161 -9.13 20.14 -7.63
C LYS A 161 -9.92 20.71 -8.81
N GLY A 162 -10.47 19.85 -9.66
CA GLY A 162 -11.31 20.26 -10.79
C GLY A 162 -12.65 20.89 -10.38
N HIS A 163 -13.15 20.63 -9.17
CA HIS A 163 -14.49 21.05 -8.72
C HIS A 163 -14.47 22.11 -7.62
N VAL A 164 -13.40 22.19 -6.83
CA VAL A 164 -13.35 23.10 -5.67
C VAL A 164 -12.82 24.49 -6.03
N GLY A 165 -12.25 24.68 -7.22
CA GLY A 165 -11.60 25.93 -7.60
C GLY A 165 -10.32 26.14 -6.80
N THR A 166 -9.22 26.46 -7.48
CA THR A 166 -7.99 26.85 -6.78
C THR A 166 -8.21 28.25 -6.21
N ALA A 167 -8.44 28.34 -4.90
CA ALA A 167 -8.29 29.60 -4.17
C ALA A 167 -6.83 30.03 -4.15
#